data_AF-A0A2T3Q9Y2-F1
#
_entry.id   AF-A0A2T3Q9Y2-F1
#
_cell.length_a   1.000
_cell.length_b   1.000
_cell.length_c   1.000
_cell.angle_alpha   90.00
_cell.angle_beta   90.00
_cell.angle_gamma   90.00
#
_symmetry.space_group_name_H-M   'P 1'
#
loop_
_entity.id
_entity.type
_entity.pdbx_description
1 polymer ?
#
loop_
_entity_poly.entity_id
_entity_poly.type
_entity_poly.pdbx_seq_one_letter_code
_entity_poly.pdbx_strand_id
1 'polypeptide(L)' 'MRKPTKKIKKNTFEERFSLIVEDYHKAKEVLSTLPVGTVEHEKQQRKCDTLFAKAERCVNAES' A
#
# COMPACT_ATOMS: atom_id res chain seq x y z
N MET A 1 -35.08 -10.33 12.93
CA MET A 1 -33.61 -10.37 12.72
C MET A 1 -33.14 -9.03 12.14
N ARG A 2 -32.27 -8.29 12.82
CA ARG A 2 -31.50 -7.18 12.22
C ARG A 2 -30.04 -7.43 12.54
N LYS A 3 -29.27 -7.86 11.53
CA LYS A 3 -27.85 -8.20 11.66
C LYS A 3 -27.09 -6.94 12.14
N PRO A 4 -26.15 -7.05 13.10
CA PRO A 4 -25.34 -5.91 13.47
C PRO A 4 -24.53 -5.52 12.24
N THR A 5 -24.84 -4.36 11.66
CA THR A 5 -24.00 -3.71 10.66
C THR A 5 -22.66 -3.52 11.33
N LYS A 6 -21.73 -4.43 11.06
CA LYS A 6 -20.32 -4.38 11.45
C LYS A 6 -19.92 -2.93 11.33
N LYS A 7 -19.61 -2.30 12.47
CA LYS A 7 -18.99 -0.98 12.49
C LYS A 7 -17.77 -1.15 11.61
N ILE A 8 -17.89 -0.67 10.37
CA ILE A 8 -16.75 -0.43 9.49
C ILE A 8 -15.97 0.57 10.32
N LYS A 9 -15.01 0.04 11.08
CA LYS A 9 -14.06 0.83 11.84
C LYS A 9 -13.58 1.84 10.82
N LYS A 10 -13.78 3.12 11.12
CA LYS A 10 -13.20 4.22 10.38
C LYS A 10 -11.70 3.96 10.46
N ASN A 11 -11.18 3.16 9.54
CA ASN A 11 -9.76 2.92 9.39
C ASN A 11 -9.25 4.30 9.01
N THR A 12 -8.68 4.98 10.00
CA THR A 12 -8.27 6.38 9.91
C THR A 12 -7.33 6.49 8.73
N PHE A 13 -7.39 7.62 8.05
CA PHE A 13 -6.48 7.93 6.95
C PHE A 13 -5.04 7.56 7.31
N GLU A 14 -4.61 7.94 8.50
CA GLU A 14 -3.29 7.65 9.07
C GLU A 14 -2.99 6.15 9.21
N GLU A 15 -3.95 5.33 9.64
CA GLU A 15 -3.78 3.88 9.78
C GLU A 15 -3.68 3.22 8.39
N ARG A 16 -4.50 3.64 7.42
CA ARG A 16 -4.36 3.21 6.01
C ARG A 16 -3.04 3.64 5.40
N PHE A 17 -2.67 4.89 5.59
CA PHE A 17 -1.46 5.47 5.03
C PHE A 17 -0.21 4.81 5.62
N SER A 18 -0.17 4.64 6.94
CA SER A 18 0.91 3.91 7.63
C SER A 18 1.07 2.49 7.09
N LEU A 19 -0.03 1.76 6.89
CA LEU A 19 0.01 0.43 6.29
C LEU A 19 0.53 0.45 4.84
N ILE A 20 0.12 1.43 4.02
CA ILE A 20 0.58 1.54 2.62
C ILE A 20 2.08 1.88 2.57
N VAL A 21 2.55 2.80 3.41
CA VAL A 21 3.97 3.19 3.49
C VAL A 21 4.82 2.03 4.01
N GLU A 22 4.34 1.29 5.02
CA GLU A 22 5.03 0.11 5.52
C GLU A 22 5.13 -0.99 4.44
N ASP A 23 4.03 -1.26 3.72
CA ASP A 23 4.02 -2.25 2.63
C ASP A 23 4.95 -1.80 1.49
N TYR A 24 5.03 -0.50 1.20
CA TYR A 24 5.95 0.06 0.22
C TYR A 24 7.41 -0.13 0.63
N HIS A 25 7.77 0.14 1.89
CA HIS A 25 9.13 -0.09 2.40
C HIS A 25 9.52 -1.56 2.31
N LYS A 26 8.63 -2.46 2.75
CA LYS A 26 8.84 -3.91 2.62
C LYS A 26 9.00 -4.34 1.16
N ALA A 27 8.15 -3.83 0.27
CA ALA A 27 8.23 -4.14 -1.15
C ALA A 27 9.53 -3.64 -1.77
N LYS A 28 10.01 -2.46 -1.35
CA LYS A 28 11.26 -1.85 -1.78
C LYS A 28 12.50 -2.57 -1.25
N GLU A 29 12.48 -3.08 -0.01
CA GLU A 29 13.54 -3.95 0.50
C GLU A 29 13.66 -5.20 -0.35
N VAL A 30 12.53 -5.87 -0.63
CA VAL A 30 12.51 -7.05 -1.51
C VAL A 30 13.00 -6.69 -2.90
N LEU A 31 12.57 -5.56 -3.47
CA LEU A 31 13.07 -5.06 -4.75
C LEU A 31 14.60 -4.90 -4.74
N SER A 32 15.15 -4.34 -3.65
CA SER A 32 16.59 -4.15 -3.49
C SER A 32 17.36 -5.46 -3.35
N THR A 33 16.72 -6.53 -2.85
CA THR A 33 17.32 -7.87 -2.80
C THR A 33 17.23 -8.61 -4.13
N LEU A 34 16.33 -8.20 -5.02
CA LEU A 34 16.13 -8.82 -6.31
C LEU A 34 17.10 -8.24 -7.36
N PRO A 35 17.66 -9.07 -8.24
CA PRO A 35 18.53 -8.59 -9.32
C PRO A 35 17.73 -7.75 -10.33
N VAL A 36 18.20 -6.53 -10.55
CA VAL A 36 17.66 -5.59 -11.54
C VAL A 36 17.63 -6.24 -12.93
N GLY A 37 16.50 -6.13 -13.61
CA GLY A 37 16.29 -6.71 -14.95
C GLY A 37 15.67 -8.11 -14.97
N THR A 38 15.31 -8.66 -13.80
CA THR A 38 14.47 -9.87 -13.73
C THR A 38 12.98 -9.53 -13.75
N VAL A 39 12.17 -10.47 -14.25
CA VAL A 39 10.70 -10.35 -14.27
C VAL A 39 10.14 -10.16 -12.86
N GLU A 40 10.79 -10.75 -11.85
CA GLU A 40 10.44 -10.58 -10.44
C GLU A 40 10.72 -9.15 -9.94
N HIS A 41 11.87 -8.57 -10.31
CA HIS A 41 12.17 -7.17 -10.02
C HIS A 41 11.14 -6.24 -10.68
N GLU A 42 10.79 -6.44 -11.95
CA GLU A 42 9.74 -5.64 -12.62
C GLU A 42 8.37 -5.78 -11.96
N LYS A 43 7.97 -7.00 -11.58
CA LYS A 43 6.70 -7.22 -10.86
C LYS A 43 6.70 -6.50 -9.52
N GLN A 44 7.81 -6.57 -8.79
CA GLN A 44 7.94 -5.92 -7.50
C GLN A 44 7.99 -4.40 -7.63
N GLN A 45 8.62 -3.88 -8.69
CA GLN A 45 8.63 -2.46 -9.02
C GLN A 45 7.22 -1.93 -9.27
N ARG A 46 6.44 -2.63 -10.09
CA ARG A 46 5.01 -2.30 -10.33
C ARG A 46 4.19 -2.32 -9.04
N LYS A 47 4.54 -3.21 -8.10
CA LYS A 47 3.89 -3.28 -6.78
C LYS A 47 4.22 -2.04 -5.95
N CYS A 48 5.49 -1.62 -5.93
CA CYS A 48 5.93 -0.37 -5.31
C CYS A 48 5.21 0.85 -5.93
N ASP A 49 5.15 0.96 -7.25
CA ASP A 49 4.42 2.03 -7.96
C ASP A 49 2.94 2.06 -7.58
N THR A 50 2.29 0.89 -7.50
CA THR A 50 0.88 0.81 -7.11
C THR A 50 0.64 1.25 -5.66
N LEU A 51 1.54 0.87 -4.74
CA LEU A 51 1.48 1.29 -3.34
C LEU A 51 1.73 2.80 -3.22
N PHE A 52 2.67 3.34 -3.99
CA PHE A 52 2.93 4.77 -4.04
C PHE A 52 1.71 5.55 -4.54
N ALA A 53 1.11 5.13 -5.67
CA ALA A 53 -0.11 5.75 -6.19
C ALA A 53 -1.28 5.66 -5.20
N LYS A 54 -1.36 4.58 -4.40
CA LYS A 54 -2.34 4.47 -3.31
C LYS A 54 -2.05 5.46 -2.18
N ALA A 55 -0.79 5.64 -1.80
CA ALA A 55 -0.37 6.62 -0.80
C ALA A 55 -0.68 8.05 -1.27
N GLU A 56 -0.36 8.38 -2.52
CA GLU A 56 -0.67 9.68 -3.13
C GLU A 56 -2.18 9.94 -3.19
N ARG A 57 -2.98 8.96 -3.62
CA ARG A 57 -4.46 9.11 -3.59
C ARG A 57 -5.00 9.29 -2.19
N CYS A 58 -4.37 8.63 -1.22
CA CYS A 58 -4.66 8.82 0.18
C CYS A 58 -4.43 10.30 0.55
N VAL A 59 -3.22 10.83 0.34
CA VAL A 59 -2.88 12.22 0.71
C VAL A 59 -3.76 13.23 -0.03
N ASN A 60 -3.97 13.03 -1.33
CA ASN A 60 -4.82 13.89 -2.16
C ASN A 60 -6.30 13.86 -1.75
N ALA A 61 -6.78 12.79 -1.11
CA ALA A 61 -8.16 12.72 -0.62
C ALA A 61 -8.38 13.52 0.67
N GLU A 62 -7.31 13.84 1.42
CA GLU A 62 -7.34 14.66 2.63
C GLU A 62 -6.91 16.11 2.39
N SER A 63 -6.58 16.47 1.13
CA SER A 63 -6.08 17.81 0.74
C SER A 63 -7.16 18.73 0.18
#